data_AF-A0A0C3AP42-F1
#
_entry.id   AF-A0A0C3AP42-F1
#
_cell.length_a   1.000
_cell.length_b   1.000
_cell.length_c   1.000
_cell.angle_alpha   90.00
_cell.angle_beta   90.00
_cell.angle_gamma   90.00
#
_symmetry.space_group_name_H-M   'P 1'
#
loop_
_entity.id
_entity.type
_entity.pdbx_description
1 polymer ?
#
loop_
_entity_poly.entity_id
_entity_poly.type
_entity_poly.pdbx_seq_one_letter_code
_entity_poly.pdbx_strand_id
1 'polypeptide(L)'
;PARTYCHPEFPLLLCRVSKSWKDFVYGTPLIWRFLSIDSAKHRTIDLQVLPNQLSRAQNVPLVVSFFIWAFPNLDAPRILFSFSHQFCELSLMI
;
A
#
# COMPACT_ATOMS: atom_id res chain seq x y z
N PRO A 1 -13.99 -10.55 -15.34
CA PRO A 1 -13.52 -9.15 -15.13
C PRO A 1 -12.12 -9.16 -14.49
N ALA A 2 -11.11 -8.68 -15.23
CA ALA A 2 -9.74 -8.62 -14.75
C ALA A 2 -9.68 -7.71 -13.52
N ARG A 3 -9.57 -8.30 -12.32
CA ARG A 3 -9.23 -7.57 -11.12
C ARG A 3 -7.78 -7.15 -11.31
N THR A 4 -7.55 -5.88 -11.62
CA THR A 4 -6.20 -5.29 -11.63
C THR A 4 -5.68 -5.38 -10.21
N TYR A 5 -4.95 -6.46 -9.91
CA TYR A 5 -4.19 -6.57 -8.69
C TYR A 5 -3.16 -5.45 -8.73
N CYS A 6 -3.41 -4.34 -8.04
CA CYS A 6 -2.39 -3.34 -7.79
C CYS A 6 -1.31 -4.02 -6.96
N HIS A 7 -0.28 -4.54 -7.63
CA HIS A 7 0.85 -5.17 -6.98
C HIS A 7 1.49 -4.14 -6.06
N PRO A 8 1.50 -4.35 -4.73
CA PRO A 8 2.13 -3.41 -3.78
C PRO A 8 3.62 -3.20 -4.08
N GLU A 9 4.23 -4.10 -4.85
CA GLU A 9 5.60 -4.03 -5.31
C GLU A 9 5.85 -3.11 -6.52
N PHE A 10 4.82 -2.57 -7.20
CA PHE A 10 5.01 -1.82 -8.45
C PHE A 10 6.00 -0.64 -8.32
N PRO A 11 5.92 0.23 -7.29
CA PRO A 11 6.93 1.28 -7.10
C PRO A 11 8.34 0.71 -6.87
N LEU A 12 8.44 -0.41 -6.17
CA LEU A 12 9.72 -1.06 -5.85
C LEU A 12 10.36 -1.71 -7.09
N LEU A 13 9.56 -2.20 -8.03
CA LEU A 13 10.04 -2.72 -9.31
C LEU A 13 10.67 -1.61 -10.17
N LEU A 14 10.05 -0.42 -10.19
CA LEU A 14 10.59 0.75 -10.88
C LEU A 14 11.97 1.17 -10.32
N CYS A 15 12.18 1.00 -9.02
CA CYS A 15 13.48 1.28 -8.39
C CYS A 15 14.64 0.40 -8.91
N ARG A 16 14.34 -0.73 -9.57
CA ARG A 16 15.35 -1.66 -10.11
C ARG A 16 15.79 -1.31 -11.54
N VAL A 17 15.10 -0.40 -12.23
CA VAL A 17 15.38 -0.07 -13.63
C VAL A 17 16.67 0.75 -13.76
N SER A 18 16.81 1.82 -12.97
CA SER A 18 17.99 2.68 -12.94
C SER A 18 18.00 3.55 -11.68
N LYS A 19 19.14 4.21 -11.42
CA LYS A 19 19.23 5.22 -10.36
C LYS A 19 18.22 6.36 -10.54
N SER A 20 18.04 6.87 -11.76
CA SER A 20 17.10 7.96 -12.06
C SER A 20 15.65 7.56 -11.73
N TRP A 21 15.25 6.34 -12.12
CA TRP A 21 13.93 5.80 -11.79
C TRP A 21 13.74 5.61 -10.28
N LYS A 22 14.77 5.13 -9.59
CA LYS A 22 14.77 5.02 -8.13
C LYS A 22 14.57 6.38 -7.46
N ASP A 23 15.33 7.39 -7.88
CA ASP A 23 15.25 8.75 -7.33
C ASP A 23 13.88 9.38 -7.61
N PHE A 24 13.33 9.17 -8.81
CA PHE A 24 11.97 9.61 -9.17
C PHE A 24 10.90 8.95 -8.28
N VAL A 25 10.96 7.63 -8.09
CA VAL A 25 10.01 6.89 -7.25
C VAL A 25 10.05 7.38 -5.80
N TYR A 26 11.24 7.55 -5.24
CA TYR A 26 11.37 7.99 -3.85
C TYR A 26 11.10 9.48 -3.64
N GLY A 27 11.28 10.31 -4.68
CA GLY A 27 11.01 11.75 -4.64
C GLY A 27 9.56 12.14 -4.95
N THR A 28 8.70 11.19 -5.33
CA THR A 28 7.32 11.49 -5.78
C THR A 28 6.28 10.86 -4.83
N PRO A 29 5.75 11.62 -3.85
CA PRO A 29 4.77 11.11 -2.89
C PRO A 29 3.51 10.50 -3.53
N LEU A 30 3.07 11.03 -4.67
CA LEU A 30 1.88 10.57 -5.41
C LEU A 30 1.97 9.10 -5.84
N ILE A 31 3.17 8.55 -6.05
CA ILE A 31 3.35 7.15 -6.44
C ILE A 31 2.98 6.21 -5.29
N TRP A 32 3.16 6.67 -4.05
CA TRP A 32 2.93 5.89 -2.83
C TRP A 32 1.49 5.97 -2.32
N ARG A 33 0.63 6.78 -2.96
CA ARG A 33 -0.75 7.02 -2.52
C ARG A 33 -1.67 5.80 -2.66
N PHE A 34 -1.32 4.88 -3.55
CA PHE A 34 -2.12 3.68 -3.82
C PHE A 34 -1.62 2.54 -2.96
N LEU A 35 -2.50 2.03 -2.11
CA LEU A 35 -2.16 0.99 -1.16
C LEU A 35 -3.09 -0.21 -1.37
N SER A 36 -2.49 -1.39 -1.51
CA SER A 36 -3.21 -2.66 -1.59
C SER A 36 -2.78 -3.52 -0.42
N ILE A 37 -3.68 -3.77 0.53
CA ILE A 37 -3.41 -4.60 1.70
C ILE A 37 -4.17 -5.90 1.57
N ASP A 38 -3.42 -6.99 1.71
CA ASP A 38 -3.94 -8.33 1.78
C ASP A 38 -3.95 -8.80 3.24
N SER A 39 -5.15 -9.02 3.82
CA SER A 39 -5.28 -9.45 5.21
C SER A 39 -4.93 -10.94 5.44
N ALA A 40 -4.49 -11.68 4.42
CA ALA A 40 -4.20 -13.09 4.53
C ALA A 40 -3.02 -13.35 5.48
N LYS A 41 -3.23 -14.28 6.43
CA LYS A 41 -2.31 -14.62 7.53
C LYS A 41 -0.89 -15.02 7.09
N HIS A 42 -0.69 -15.40 5.83
CA HIS A 42 0.59 -15.88 5.27
C HIS A 42 1.39 -14.82 4.50
N ARG A 43 0.86 -13.59 4.32
CA ARG A 43 1.52 -12.49 3.60
C ARG A 43 1.98 -11.35 4.51
N THR A 44 2.29 -11.67 5.76
CA THR A 44 2.77 -10.76 6.83
C THR A 44 3.97 -9.87 6.46
N ILE A 45 4.62 -10.13 5.33
CA ILE A 45 5.74 -9.35 4.77
C ILE A 45 5.31 -7.90 4.44
N ASP A 46 4.03 -7.64 4.14
CA ASP A 46 3.57 -6.29 3.78
C ASP A 46 3.47 -5.32 4.98
N LEU A 47 3.40 -5.84 6.21
CA LEU A 47 3.17 -5.02 7.41
C LEU A 47 4.35 -4.12 7.79
N GLN A 48 5.59 -4.56 7.53
CA GLN A 48 6.77 -3.73 7.80
C GLN A 48 7.02 -2.69 6.71
N VAL A 49 6.52 -2.94 5.49
CA VAL A 49 6.65 -2.02 4.37
C VAL A 49 5.58 -0.93 4.45
N LEU A 50 4.41 -1.25 5.00
CA LEU A 50 3.28 -0.36 5.14
C LEU A 50 3.62 0.99 5.83
N PRO A 51 4.27 1.05 7.01
CA PRO A 51 4.70 2.32 7.61
C PRO A 51 5.69 3.11 6.74
N ASN A 52 6.60 2.41 6.05
CA ASN A 52 7.57 3.04 5.17
C ASN A 52 6.92 3.60 3.91
N GLN A 53 5.87 2.97 3.41
CA GLN A 53 5.08 3.47 2.28
C GLN A 53 4.22 4.65 2.70
N LEU A 54 3.55 4.56 3.85
CA LEU A 54 2.71 5.63 4.40
C LEU A 54 3.53 6.89 4.70
N SER A 55 4.71 6.74 5.31
CA SER A 55 5.61 7.89 5.54
C SER A 55 6.08 8.56 4.23
N ARG A 56 6.21 7.80 3.13
CA ARG A 56 6.56 8.33 1.81
C ARG A 56 5.39 8.99 1.08
N ALA A 57 4.17 8.55 1.31
CA ALA A 57 2.96 9.21 0.81
C ALA A 57 2.74 10.58 1.48
N GLN A 58 3.36 10.83 2.63
CA GLN A 58 3.31 12.10 3.36
C GLN A 58 1.85 12.50 3.69
N ASN A 59 1.37 13.64 3.19
CA ASN A 59 0.00 14.16 3.38
C ASN A 59 -0.84 14.02 2.10
N VAL A 60 -0.44 13.17 1.16
CA VAL A 60 -1.21 12.94 -0.06
C VAL A 60 -2.45 12.09 0.28
N PRO A 61 -3.62 12.40 -0.31
CA PRO A 61 -4.81 11.58 -0.15
C PRO A 61 -4.57 10.13 -0.60
N LEU A 62 -4.79 9.18 0.30
CA LEU A 62 -4.56 7.76 0.11
C LEU A 62 -5.79 7.06 -0.47
N VAL A 63 -5.53 6.20 -1.46
CA VAL A 63 -6.51 5.28 -2.05
C VAL A 63 -6.15 3.87 -1.60
N VAL A 64 -7.00 3.27 -0.79
CA VAL A 64 -6.72 2.00 -0.13
C VAL A 64 -7.66 0.91 -0.64
N SER A 65 -7.08 -0.20 -1.09
CA SER A 65 -7.79 -1.45 -1.36
C SER A 65 -7.45 -2.46 -0.28
N PHE A 66 -8.44 -2.93 0.48
CA PHE A 66 -8.26 -3.87 1.58
C PHE A 66 -8.99 -5.18 1.26
N PHE A 67 -8.24 -6.27 1.12
CA PHE A 67 -8.77 -7.60 0.87
C PHE A 67 -8.99 -8.32 2.21
N ILE A 68 -10.26 -8.62 2.50
CA ILE A 68 -10.71 -9.30 3.72
C ILE A 68 -10.77 -10.79 3.46
N TRP A 69 -9.99 -11.57 4.21
CA TRP A 69 -10.02 -13.03 4.16
C TRP A 69 -10.70 -13.63 5.39
N ALA A 70 -11.08 -14.91 5.33
CA ALA A 70 -11.80 -15.62 6.39
C ALA A 70 -11.08 -15.62 7.76
N PHE A 71 -9.74 -15.48 7.77
CA PHE A 71 -8.93 -15.38 8.99
C PHE A 71 -7.97 -14.19 8.87
N PRO A 72 -8.47 -12.96 9.06
CA PRO A 72 -7.66 -11.76 8.86
C PRO A 72 -6.69 -11.57 10.03
N ASN A 73 -5.45 -11.20 9.73
CA ASN A 73 -4.57 -10.62 10.75
C ASN A 73 -5.10 -9.21 11.10
N LEU A 74 -5.34 -8.94 12.39
CA LEU A 74 -5.88 -7.66 12.87
C LEU A 74 -4.83 -6.55 13.01
N ASP A 75 -3.54 -6.87 12.95
CA ASP A 75 -2.47 -5.87 13.06
C ASP A 75 -2.43 -4.94 11.84
N ALA A 76 -2.65 -5.50 10.64
CA ALA A 76 -2.70 -4.75 9.38
C ALA A 76 -3.80 -3.70 9.32
N PRO A 77 -5.08 -4.03 9.59
CA PRO A 77 -6.12 -3.01 9.65
C PRO A 77 -5.85 -2.02 10.79
N ARG A 78 -5.30 -2.44 11.93
CA ARG A 78 -4.98 -1.51 13.03
C ARG A 78 -3.98 -0.43 12.63
N ILE A 79 -2.87 -0.80 11.99
CA ILE A 79 -1.86 0.15 11.50
C ILE A 79 -2.46 0.98 10.36
N LEU A 80 -3.23 0.38 9.46
CA LEU A 80 -3.86 1.11 8.38
C LEU A 80 -4.78 2.22 8.93
N PHE A 81 -5.72 1.87 9.80
CA PHE A 81 -6.71 2.82 10.31
C PHE A 81 -6.12 3.94 11.17
N SER A 82 -4.89 3.82 11.69
CA SER A 82 -4.23 4.97 12.33
C SER A 82 -3.88 6.09 11.35
N PHE A 83 -3.87 5.82 10.05
CA PHE A 83 -3.67 6.80 8.97
C PHE A 83 -4.98 7.16 8.25
N SER A 84 -6.14 6.79 8.81
CA SER A 84 -7.46 7.02 8.20
C SER A 84 -7.75 8.48 7.87
N HIS A 85 -7.14 9.43 8.59
CA HIS A 85 -7.26 10.87 8.30
C HIS A 85 -6.74 11.27 6.90
N GLN A 86 -5.89 10.44 6.29
CA GLN A 86 -5.36 10.68 4.95
C GLN A 86 -6.19 9.98 3.87
N PHE A 87 -7.20 9.19 4.22
CA PHE A 87 -7.93 8.38 3.24
C PHE A 87 -8.89 9.27 2.45
N CYS A 88 -8.78 9.25 1.14
CA CYS A 88 -9.83 9.77 0.26
C CYS A 88 -10.74 8.66 -0.25
N GLU A 89 -10.24 7.43 -0.35
CA GLU A 89 -11.00 6.29 -0.85
C GLU A 89 -10.58 5.00 -0.15
N LEU A 90 -11.57 4.22 0.29
CA LEU A 90 -11.40 2.90 0.87
C LEU A 90 -12.30 1.90 0.14
N SER A 91 -11.67 0.94 -0.55
CA SER A 91 -12.32 -0.18 -1.20
C SER A 91 -12.13 -1.44 -0.36
N LEU A 92 -13.22 -1.97 0.19
CA LEU A 92 -13.22 -3.25 0.90
C LEU A 92 -13.60 -4.37 -0.09
N MET A 93 -12.71 -5.33 -0.26
CA MET A 93 -12.91 -6.48 -1.15
C MET A 93 -13.03 -7.76 -0.31
N ILE A 94 -14.07 -8.55 -0.57
CA ILE A 94 -14.39 -9.83 0.09
C ILE A 94 -14.18 -10.96 -0.92
#